data_AF-A0A9P7MI31-F1
#
_entry.id   AF-A0A9P7MI31-F1
#
_cell.length_a   1.000
_cell.length_b   1.000
_cell.length_c   1.000
_cell.angle_alpha   90.00
_cell.angle_beta   90.00
_cell.angle_gamma   90.00
#
_symmetry.space_group_name_H-M   'P 1'
#
loop_
_entity.id
_entity.type
_entity.pdbx_description
1 polymer ?
#
loop_
_entity_poly.entity_id
_entity_poly.type
_entity_poly.pdbx_seq_one_letter_code
_entity_poly.pdbx_strand_id
1 'polypeptide(L)'
;MIAWMVPLLALLLACAVPGLATAADYYEQLTLRPLPLSQLLASFSFKSNNSIADFEAHNFRLFPRSLGQILEYAGTRELHLRFTLGRWDAENWGTRPWDGTKEGGTGVELWAWMDAETDKQADENWLTLTNALSGLFCASLNFIDETRTIRPALSFQPEGHHSNDALAKTRLLHGVLPHEVVCTENLTPFLKLLPCHGKAGIASLLDGHKLFDSSFQSMAIDVKPLCEPNGGCVLQMEQTIDMVMDVERSKRPRDNPIPRPPPNHELICDTSKPYHDDSHCFPADHLNYQEWTLSQIFGRPMKGTCPLADPDMPPVCLQVPNSRIVFASEGSQEIKNTDGMSRCYTLQSDSDFVLTLPKSEAKSAEDAFKDLVRPIQPLLYAERSFTGHGQQHGGVQAILTNPNPYEVEFVYLESLPWFMRVYLHTLSTRISASAAPNSNSSALIKEIHYRQALDRERGTQLELQMRIPPQCTVFLTYDFEKAILRYTEYPPDANRGFDVAAAIIRTLEPRVMNLRTTSLLLYLPTPDFSMPYNVIIFTSTAIALAFGGLYNILVRRLVGADEAAGSAGKWNIRSLLKKLLKRN
;
A
#
# COMPACT_ATOMS: atom_id res chain seq x y z
N MET A 1 -0.90 -80.24 -4.77
CA MET A 1 -0.04 -79.10 -4.44
C MET A 1 -0.20 -78.08 -5.55
N ILE A 2 -1.27 -77.32 -5.42
CA ILE A 2 -1.62 -76.14 -6.22
C ILE A 2 -1.19 -74.94 -5.36
N ALA A 3 -0.86 -73.82 -6.00
CA ALA A 3 -0.19 -72.61 -5.48
C ALA A 3 1.34 -72.70 -5.59
N TRP A 4 1.99 -71.56 -5.86
CA TRP A 4 3.45 -71.35 -6.02
C TRP A 4 4.02 -71.16 -7.44
N MET A 5 3.22 -70.91 -8.49
CA MET A 5 3.78 -70.51 -9.81
C MET A 5 3.18 -69.26 -10.45
N VAL A 6 2.45 -68.43 -9.70
CA VAL A 6 1.82 -67.20 -10.25
C VAL A 6 2.40 -65.86 -9.74
N PRO A 7 3.21 -65.73 -8.65
CA PRO A 7 3.64 -64.38 -8.23
C PRO A 7 5.01 -63.95 -8.79
N LEU A 8 5.69 -64.75 -9.63
CA LEU A 8 7.04 -64.41 -10.09
C LEU A 8 7.09 -63.54 -11.36
N LEU A 9 5.96 -63.38 -12.07
CA LEU A 9 5.88 -62.59 -13.31
C LEU A 9 5.29 -61.18 -13.12
N ALA A 10 4.74 -60.87 -11.95
CA ALA A 10 4.13 -59.57 -11.64
C ALA A 10 5.04 -58.64 -10.81
N LEU A 11 6.16 -59.13 -10.29
CA LEU A 11 7.03 -58.36 -9.37
C LEU A 11 8.25 -57.72 -10.05
N LEU A 12 8.48 -57.95 -11.34
CA LEU A 12 9.67 -57.49 -12.07
C LEU A 12 9.39 -56.45 -13.18
N LEU A 13 8.14 -55.99 -13.30
CA LEU A 13 7.72 -54.96 -14.27
C LEU A 13 7.23 -53.64 -13.63
N ALA A 14 7.46 -53.46 -12.34
CA ALA A 14 7.19 -52.20 -11.62
C ALA A 14 8.48 -51.47 -11.20
N CYS A 15 9.61 -51.78 -11.84
CA CYS A 15 10.86 -51.03 -11.66
C CYS A 15 10.77 -49.68 -12.37
N ALA A 16 10.50 -48.66 -11.56
CA ALA A 16 11.03 -47.30 -11.68
C ALA A 16 10.82 -46.61 -13.03
N VAL A 17 9.64 -46.03 -13.20
CA VAL A 17 9.56 -44.75 -13.91
C VAL A 17 10.28 -43.73 -13.01
N PRO A 18 11.39 -43.11 -13.43
CA PRO A 18 11.86 -41.93 -12.74
C PRO A 18 10.76 -40.89 -12.93
N GLY A 19 10.19 -40.40 -11.84
CA GLY A 19 9.26 -39.29 -11.88
C GLY A 19 9.89 -38.20 -12.71
N LEU A 20 9.23 -37.83 -13.82
CA LEU A 20 9.46 -36.55 -14.46
C LEU A 20 9.40 -35.53 -13.33
N ALA A 21 10.53 -34.91 -13.03
CA ALA A 21 10.57 -33.73 -12.18
C ALA A 21 9.73 -32.69 -12.91
N THR A 22 8.45 -32.60 -12.56
CA THR A 22 7.63 -31.46 -12.93
C THR A 22 8.32 -30.25 -12.32
N ALA A 23 8.75 -29.31 -13.16
CA ALA A 23 9.28 -28.03 -12.69
C ALA A 23 8.34 -27.50 -11.60
N ALA A 24 8.90 -27.04 -10.48
CA ALA A 24 8.08 -26.58 -9.38
C ALA A 24 7.23 -25.38 -9.85
N ASP A 25 5.93 -25.43 -9.57
CA ASP A 25 4.97 -24.41 -9.99
C ASP A 25 4.74 -23.36 -8.88
N TYR A 26 5.36 -23.53 -7.71
CA TYR A 26 5.26 -22.61 -6.58
C TYR A 26 6.61 -22.37 -5.90
N TYR A 27 6.88 -21.11 -5.59
CA TYR A 27 8.11 -20.64 -4.97
C TYR A 27 7.79 -19.69 -3.82
N GLU A 28 8.50 -19.82 -2.71
CA GLU A 28 8.42 -18.90 -1.58
C GLU A 28 9.83 -18.52 -1.11
N GLN A 29 10.07 -17.23 -0.90
CA GLN A 29 11.35 -16.73 -0.40
C GLN A 29 11.18 -15.51 0.50
N LEU A 30 11.85 -15.53 1.65
CA LEU A 30 11.97 -14.41 2.58
C LEU A 30 13.39 -13.88 2.53
N THR A 31 13.55 -12.62 2.14
CA THR A 31 14.82 -11.90 2.20
C THR A 31 14.81 -10.93 3.38
N LEU A 32 15.75 -11.12 4.31
CA LEU A 32 15.97 -10.25 5.45
C LEU A 32 17.20 -9.38 5.21
N ARG A 33 17.09 -8.09 5.47
CA ARG A 33 18.21 -7.15 5.37
C ARG A 33 18.22 -6.21 6.58
N PRO A 34 19.21 -6.34 7.48
CA PRO A 34 19.41 -5.35 8.53
C PRO A 34 19.72 -3.97 7.90
N LEU A 35 19.01 -2.96 8.36
CA LEU A 35 19.13 -1.58 7.94
C LEU A 35 19.78 -0.74 9.06
N PRO A 36 20.28 0.47 8.75
CA PRO A 36 20.73 1.40 9.77
C PRO A 36 19.64 1.69 10.82
N LEU A 37 20.06 2.17 11.99
CA LEU A 37 19.17 2.58 13.09
C LEU A 37 18.33 1.45 13.72
N SER A 38 18.87 0.22 13.76
CA SER A 38 18.20 -0.96 14.33
C SER A 38 16.85 -1.28 13.66
N GLN A 39 16.81 -1.12 12.34
CA GLN A 39 15.67 -1.50 11.51
C GLN A 39 15.97 -2.78 10.72
N LEU A 40 14.94 -3.50 10.33
CA LEU A 40 15.03 -4.72 9.55
C LEU A 40 14.04 -4.66 8.39
N LEU A 41 14.56 -4.71 7.16
CA LEU A 41 13.73 -4.97 5.98
C LEU A 41 13.45 -6.47 5.90
N ALA A 42 12.18 -6.83 5.81
CA ALA A 42 11.72 -8.16 5.45
C ALA A 42 10.94 -8.08 4.15
N SER A 43 11.43 -8.80 3.13
CA SER A 43 10.84 -8.89 1.80
C SER A 43 10.39 -10.32 1.55
N PHE A 44 9.09 -10.54 1.53
CA PHE A 44 8.45 -11.81 1.21
C PHE A 44 8.10 -11.84 -0.26
N SER A 45 8.46 -12.91 -0.96
CA SER A 45 8.10 -13.15 -2.36
C SER A 45 7.47 -14.54 -2.48
N PHE A 46 6.30 -14.57 -3.10
CA PHE A 46 5.60 -15.80 -3.44
C PHE A 46 5.29 -15.79 -4.93
N LYS A 47 5.63 -16.85 -5.64
CA LYS A 47 5.35 -16.99 -7.07
C LYS A 47 4.60 -18.28 -7.31
N SER A 48 3.50 -18.19 -8.03
CA SER A 48 2.71 -19.34 -8.47
C SER A 48 2.52 -19.27 -9.97
N ASN A 49 2.78 -20.37 -10.65
CA ASN A 49 2.62 -20.51 -12.08
C ASN A 49 1.43 -21.44 -12.37
N ASN A 50 0.68 -21.13 -13.42
CA ASN A 50 -0.32 -22.04 -13.97
C ASN A 50 -0.26 -21.98 -15.50
N SER A 51 -0.51 -23.09 -16.19
CA SER A 51 -0.53 -23.06 -17.65
C SER A 51 -1.76 -22.27 -18.14
N ILE A 52 -1.65 -21.55 -19.26
CA ILE A 52 -2.80 -20.81 -19.81
C ILE A 52 -3.91 -21.78 -20.22
N ALA A 53 -3.57 -22.96 -20.76
CA ALA A 53 -4.55 -23.97 -21.11
C ALA A 53 -5.33 -24.49 -19.90
N ASP A 54 -4.65 -24.71 -18.76
CA ASP A 54 -5.31 -25.08 -17.51
C ASP A 54 -6.18 -23.94 -16.98
N PHE A 55 -5.72 -22.70 -17.07
CA PHE A 55 -6.50 -21.53 -16.68
C PHE A 55 -7.81 -21.42 -17.49
N GLU A 56 -7.74 -21.53 -18.82
CA GLU A 56 -8.92 -21.52 -19.71
C GLU A 56 -9.84 -22.73 -19.46
N ALA A 57 -9.27 -23.90 -19.16
CA ALA A 57 -10.00 -25.08 -18.76
C ALA A 57 -10.56 -25.02 -17.32
N HIS A 58 -10.40 -23.89 -16.61
CA HIS A 58 -10.83 -23.69 -15.22
C HIS A 58 -10.16 -24.62 -14.20
N ASN A 59 -8.96 -25.11 -14.52
CA ASN A 59 -8.11 -25.92 -13.66
C ASN A 59 -7.19 -25.03 -12.84
N PHE A 60 -7.67 -24.65 -11.66
CA PHE A 60 -6.94 -23.81 -10.70
C PHE A 60 -6.16 -24.68 -9.70
N ARG A 61 -4.92 -25.08 -10.06
CA ARG A 61 -4.07 -25.92 -9.19
C ARG A 61 -3.45 -25.13 -8.04
N LEU A 62 -2.53 -24.22 -8.37
CA LEU A 62 -1.82 -23.35 -7.41
C LEU A 62 -2.24 -21.89 -7.54
N PHE A 63 -2.87 -21.54 -8.66
CA PHE A 63 -3.48 -20.23 -8.85
C PHE A 63 -4.84 -20.18 -8.13
N PRO A 64 -5.14 -19.13 -7.34
CA PRO A 64 -6.37 -19.04 -6.58
C PRO A 64 -7.59 -18.83 -7.49
N ARG A 65 -8.54 -19.76 -7.46
CA ARG A 65 -9.81 -19.71 -8.21
C ARG A 65 -10.55 -18.38 -8.04
N SER A 66 -10.60 -17.85 -6.82
CA SER A 66 -11.32 -16.61 -6.51
C SER A 66 -10.81 -15.41 -7.31
N LEU A 67 -9.50 -15.33 -7.56
CA LEU A 67 -8.92 -14.28 -8.38
C LEU A 67 -9.06 -14.62 -9.87
N GLY A 68 -8.85 -15.89 -10.25
CA GLY A 68 -8.88 -16.31 -11.65
C GLY A 68 -10.22 -16.06 -12.32
N GLN A 69 -11.30 -16.37 -11.63
CA GLN A 69 -12.67 -16.10 -12.10
C GLN A 69 -12.96 -14.60 -12.26
N ILE A 70 -12.39 -13.75 -11.40
CA ILE A 70 -12.55 -12.30 -11.51
C ILE A 70 -11.83 -11.79 -12.76
N LEU A 71 -10.60 -12.23 -12.99
CA LEU A 71 -9.79 -11.83 -14.15
C LEU A 71 -10.45 -12.25 -15.46
N GLU A 72 -10.93 -13.49 -15.54
CA GLU A 72 -11.60 -14.01 -16.73
C GLU A 72 -12.92 -13.24 -17.00
N TYR A 73 -13.75 -13.05 -15.96
CA TYR A 73 -15.04 -12.36 -16.10
C TYR A 73 -14.87 -10.88 -16.47
N ALA A 74 -13.86 -10.21 -15.92
CA ALA A 74 -13.57 -8.81 -16.25
C ALA A 74 -12.76 -8.66 -17.55
N GLY A 75 -12.30 -9.74 -18.18
CA GLY A 75 -11.44 -9.66 -19.37
C GLY A 75 -10.08 -9.01 -19.08
N THR A 76 -9.47 -9.31 -17.94
CA THR A 76 -8.19 -8.75 -17.50
C THR A 76 -7.03 -9.67 -17.89
N ARG A 77 -6.11 -9.17 -18.74
CA ARG A 77 -4.91 -9.94 -19.14
C ARG A 77 -3.74 -9.75 -18.19
N GLU A 78 -3.58 -8.54 -17.68
CA GLU A 78 -2.60 -8.24 -16.63
C GLU A 78 -3.27 -7.44 -15.53
N LEU A 79 -2.94 -7.78 -14.29
CA LEU A 79 -3.42 -7.11 -13.10
C LEU A 79 -2.25 -6.76 -12.20
N HIS A 80 -2.25 -5.53 -11.71
CA HIS A 80 -1.31 -5.06 -10.73
C HIS A 80 -2.04 -4.28 -9.64
N LEU A 81 -1.93 -4.77 -8.41
CA LEU A 81 -2.58 -4.18 -7.24
C LEU A 81 -1.53 -3.93 -6.16
N ARG A 82 -1.58 -2.74 -5.54
CA ARG A 82 -0.65 -2.30 -4.51
C ARG A 82 -1.41 -1.74 -3.33
N PHE A 83 -1.03 -2.16 -2.13
CA PHE A 83 -1.45 -1.59 -0.86
C PHE A 83 -0.20 -1.08 -0.14
N THR A 84 -0.03 0.23 0.01
CA THR A 84 1.20 0.78 0.60
C THR A 84 0.88 1.77 1.71
N LEU A 85 1.63 1.68 2.81
CA LEU A 85 1.54 2.58 3.94
C LEU A 85 2.94 2.96 4.45
N GLY A 86 3.12 4.21 4.82
CA GLY A 86 4.40 4.76 5.28
C GLY A 86 5.21 5.41 4.16
N ARG A 87 6.40 5.89 4.49
CA ARG A 87 7.34 6.54 3.58
C ARG A 87 8.63 5.73 3.52
N TRP A 88 9.09 5.40 2.32
CA TRP A 88 10.42 4.86 2.13
C TRP A 88 11.49 5.93 2.39
N ASP A 89 12.38 5.67 3.34
CA ASP A 89 13.53 6.54 3.62
C ASP A 89 14.69 6.19 2.68
N ALA A 90 14.69 6.80 1.50
CA ALA A 90 15.71 6.56 0.48
C ALA A 90 17.11 7.04 0.89
N GLU A 91 17.23 7.96 1.85
CA GLU A 91 18.53 8.48 2.31
C GLU A 91 19.24 7.44 3.18
N ASN A 92 18.51 6.83 4.12
CA ASN A 92 19.06 5.85 5.05
C ASN A 92 19.01 4.41 4.52
N TRP A 93 17.97 4.03 3.78
CA TRP A 93 17.78 2.66 3.29
C TRP A 93 18.29 2.44 1.86
N GLY A 94 18.55 3.54 1.13
CA GLY A 94 19.00 3.53 -0.24
C GLY A 94 17.90 3.15 -1.22
N THR A 95 18.29 2.42 -2.27
CA THR A 95 17.38 1.96 -3.32
C THR A 95 16.26 1.08 -2.77
N ARG A 96 15.07 1.24 -3.36
CA ARG A 96 13.86 0.54 -2.96
C ARG A 96 13.94 -0.95 -3.34
N PRO A 97 13.26 -1.86 -2.62
CA PRO A 97 13.15 -3.25 -3.03
C PRO A 97 12.57 -3.35 -4.44
N TRP A 98 13.04 -4.33 -5.23
CA TRP A 98 12.54 -4.59 -6.59
C TRP A 98 12.59 -3.36 -7.53
N ASP A 99 13.54 -2.45 -7.31
CA ASP A 99 13.63 -1.16 -8.01
C ASP A 99 12.30 -0.37 -7.98
N GLY A 100 11.53 -0.53 -6.90
CA GLY A 100 10.25 0.13 -6.65
C GLY A 100 9.08 -0.34 -7.52
N THR A 101 9.22 -1.45 -8.26
CA THR A 101 8.14 -1.98 -9.13
C THR A 101 7.00 -2.62 -8.34
N LYS A 102 7.29 -3.11 -7.14
CA LYS A 102 6.34 -3.79 -6.25
C LYS A 102 5.70 -2.89 -5.21
N GLU A 103 6.11 -1.64 -5.10
CA GLU A 103 5.45 -0.65 -4.23
C GLU A 103 4.49 0.24 -5.02
N GLY A 104 3.49 0.77 -4.33
CA GLY A 104 2.57 1.77 -4.86
C GLY A 104 2.67 3.11 -4.13
N GLY A 105 1.83 4.06 -4.53
CA GLY A 105 1.55 5.24 -3.72
C GLY A 105 0.89 4.87 -2.38
N THR A 106 0.90 5.80 -1.42
CA THR A 106 0.15 5.64 -0.16
C THR A 106 -1.33 5.33 -0.44
N GLY A 107 -1.90 4.40 0.31
CA GLY A 107 -3.24 3.88 0.09
C GLY A 107 -3.24 2.72 -0.90
N VAL A 108 -4.14 2.76 -1.88
CA VAL A 108 -4.29 1.70 -2.87
C VAL A 108 -4.08 2.21 -4.28
N GLU A 109 -3.26 1.50 -5.05
CA GLU A 109 -2.98 1.76 -6.46
C GLU A 109 -3.29 0.49 -7.27
N LEU A 110 -4.03 0.65 -8.36
CA LEU A 110 -4.47 -0.44 -9.23
C LEU A 110 -4.25 -0.06 -10.68
N TRP A 111 -3.66 -0.96 -11.47
CA TRP A 111 -3.69 -0.87 -12.92
C TRP A 111 -3.85 -2.22 -13.57
N ALA A 112 -4.48 -2.22 -14.73
CA ALA A 112 -4.77 -3.44 -15.46
C ALA A 112 -4.74 -3.20 -16.97
N TRP A 113 -4.31 -4.24 -17.70
CA TRP A 113 -4.42 -4.32 -19.14
C TRP A 113 -5.66 -5.16 -19.49
N MET A 114 -6.69 -4.48 -19.95
CA MET A 114 -8.01 -5.06 -20.21
C MET A 114 -8.14 -5.43 -21.68
N ASP A 115 -8.70 -6.60 -21.99
CA ASP A 115 -9.06 -7.01 -23.35
C ASP A 115 -10.35 -6.31 -23.77
N ALA A 116 -10.22 -5.28 -24.59
CA ALA A 116 -11.31 -4.43 -25.03
C ALA A 116 -11.00 -3.76 -26.37
N GLU A 117 -11.89 -3.91 -27.34
CA GLU A 117 -11.71 -3.29 -28.66
C GLU A 117 -11.94 -1.77 -28.59
N THR A 118 -12.83 -1.33 -27.69
CA THR A 118 -13.22 0.08 -27.51
C THR A 118 -12.97 0.56 -26.08
N ASP A 119 -12.74 1.86 -25.92
CA ASP A 119 -12.53 2.47 -24.61
C ASP A 119 -13.74 2.31 -23.68
N LYS A 120 -14.97 2.33 -24.23
CA LYS A 120 -16.21 2.15 -23.47
C LYS A 120 -16.32 0.75 -22.88
N GLN A 121 -16.01 -0.28 -23.68
CA GLN A 121 -15.97 -1.65 -23.19
C GLN A 121 -14.90 -1.81 -22.10
N ALA A 122 -13.76 -1.14 -22.26
CA ALA A 122 -12.71 -1.14 -21.25
C ALA A 122 -13.17 -0.51 -19.92
N ASP A 123 -13.95 0.58 -19.96
CA ASP A 123 -14.53 1.21 -18.77
C ASP A 123 -15.55 0.30 -18.06
N GLU A 124 -16.40 -0.41 -18.81
CA GLU A 124 -17.38 -1.37 -18.25
C GLU A 124 -16.66 -2.57 -17.58
N ASN A 125 -15.64 -3.11 -18.25
CA ASN A 125 -14.79 -4.17 -17.73
C ASN A 125 -14.01 -3.72 -16.49
N TRP A 126 -13.49 -2.48 -16.50
CA TRP A 126 -12.79 -1.87 -15.37
C TRP A 126 -13.69 -1.72 -14.15
N LEU A 127 -14.92 -1.22 -14.34
CA LEU A 127 -15.91 -1.13 -13.27
C LEU A 127 -16.24 -2.51 -12.67
N THR A 128 -16.31 -3.53 -13.53
CA THR A 128 -16.52 -4.92 -13.08
C THR A 128 -15.36 -5.41 -12.22
N LEU A 129 -14.12 -5.17 -12.67
CA LEU A 129 -12.91 -5.54 -11.95
C LEU A 129 -12.82 -4.84 -10.59
N THR A 130 -12.99 -3.51 -10.53
CA THR A 130 -12.84 -2.74 -9.29
C THR A 130 -13.87 -3.13 -8.24
N ASN A 131 -15.12 -3.39 -8.64
CA ASN A 131 -16.17 -3.89 -7.75
C ASN A 131 -15.89 -5.31 -7.23
N ALA A 132 -15.41 -6.21 -8.09
CA ALA A 132 -15.08 -7.58 -7.68
C ALA A 132 -13.88 -7.63 -6.73
N LEU A 133 -12.82 -6.86 -7.01
CA LEU A 133 -11.64 -6.77 -6.15
C LEU A 133 -11.94 -6.07 -4.82
N SER A 134 -12.86 -5.08 -4.82
CA SER A 134 -13.36 -4.44 -3.59
C SER A 134 -13.92 -5.47 -2.62
N GLY A 135 -14.76 -6.39 -3.12
CA GLY A 135 -15.32 -7.49 -2.33
C GLY A 135 -14.27 -8.51 -1.87
N LEU A 136 -13.27 -8.83 -2.71
CA LEU A 136 -12.24 -9.81 -2.38
C LEU A 136 -11.29 -9.33 -1.28
N PHE A 137 -10.85 -8.06 -1.36
CA PHE A 137 -9.87 -7.48 -0.43
C PHE A 137 -10.50 -6.71 0.72
N CYS A 138 -11.83 -6.61 0.79
CA CYS A 138 -12.55 -5.76 1.74
C CYS A 138 -12.02 -4.31 1.72
N ALA A 139 -11.75 -3.81 0.51
CA ALA A 139 -11.19 -2.49 0.28
C ALA A 139 -12.18 -1.64 -0.52
N SER A 140 -12.10 -0.32 -0.40
CA SER A 140 -13.04 0.60 -1.07
C SER A 140 -12.73 0.85 -2.56
N LEU A 141 -12.17 -0.16 -3.24
CA LEU A 141 -11.77 -0.12 -4.66
C LEU A 141 -12.93 0.26 -5.61
N ASN A 142 -14.17 0.02 -5.20
CA ASN A 142 -15.38 0.44 -5.92
C ASN A 142 -15.51 1.98 -6.05
N PHE A 143 -14.78 2.76 -5.25
CA PHE A 143 -14.68 4.22 -5.41
C PHE A 143 -13.66 4.67 -6.45
N ILE A 144 -12.98 3.74 -7.14
CA ILE A 144 -12.22 4.05 -8.36
C ILE A 144 -13.24 4.19 -9.49
N ASP A 145 -13.77 5.40 -9.64
CA ASP A 145 -14.69 5.78 -10.70
C ASP A 145 -13.95 6.43 -11.88
N GLU A 146 -14.71 6.90 -12.88
CA GLU A 146 -14.17 7.61 -14.05
C GLU A 146 -13.38 8.87 -13.66
N THR A 147 -13.72 9.51 -12.53
CA THR A 147 -13.05 10.73 -12.06
C THR A 147 -11.65 10.46 -11.52
N ARG A 148 -11.39 9.23 -11.07
CA ARG A 148 -10.11 8.75 -10.51
C ARG A 148 -9.37 7.77 -11.42
N THR A 149 -9.92 7.50 -12.59
CA THR A 149 -9.33 6.58 -13.57
C THR A 149 -8.62 7.37 -14.67
N ILE A 150 -7.34 7.05 -14.90
CA ILE A 150 -6.53 7.62 -15.98
C ILE A 150 -6.07 6.53 -16.94
N ARG A 151 -5.54 6.95 -18.10
CA ARG A 151 -5.01 6.06 -19.13
C ARG A 151 -3.59 6.51 -19.50
N PRO A 152 -2.59 6.17 -18.67
CA PRO A 152 -1.20 6.57 -18.89
C PRO A 152 -0.70 6.14 -20.27
N ALA A 153 0.05 7.00 -20.94
CA ALA A 153 0.60 6.73 -22.27
C ALA A 153 2.05 6.26 -22.21
N LEU A 154 2.85 6.76 -21.26
CA LEU A 154 4.31 6.54 -21.24
C LEU A 154 4.79 5.82 -19.97
N SER A 155 4.12 6.08 -18.85
CA SER A 155 4.58 5.67 -17.51
C SER A 155 4.45 4.18 -17.22
N PHE A 156 3.61 3.47 -17.97
CA PHE A 156 3.33 2.04 -17.77
C PHE A 156 3.49 1.30 -19.09
N GLN A 157 4.15 0.15 -19.01
CA GLN A 157 4.33 -0.79 -20.11
C GLN A 157 3.88 -2.16 -19.62
N PRO A 158 3.36 -3.01 -20.50
CA PRO A 158 3.01 -4.38 -20.13
C PRO A 158 4.26 -5.12 -19.67
N GLU A 159 4.18 -5.83 -18.54
CA GLU A 159 5.31 -6.58 -17.98
C GLU A 159 5.41 -8.01 -18.53
N GLY A 160 4.28 -8.57 -18.94
CA GLY A 160 4.16 -9.91 -19.50
C GLY A 160 4.31 -9.94 -21.02
N HIS A 161 4.31 -11.16 -21.55
CA HIS A 161 4.39 -11.43 -22.97
C HIS A 161 3.00 -11.37 -23.61
N HIS A 162 2.80 -10.43 -24.52
CA HIS A 162 1.58 -10.28 -25.32
C HIS A 162 1.89 -10.40 -26.80
N SER A 163 1.00 -11.04 -27.55
CA SER A 163 1.07 -11.00 -29.01
C SER A 163 0.73 -9.60 -29.54
N ASN A 164 1.17 -9.28 -30.76
CA ASN A 164 0.87 -7.96 -31.36
C ASN A 164 -0.65 -7.73 -31.52
N ASP A 165 -1.38 -8.77 -31.91
CA ASP A 165 -2.85 -8.72 -32.02
C ASP A 165 -3.50 -8.53 -30.64
N ALA A 166 -2.95 -9.16 -29.62
CA ALA A 166 -3.38 -8.99 -28.24
C ALA A 166 -3.18 -7.53 -27.79
N LEU A 167 -2.00 -6.94 -28.03
CA LEU A 167 -1.69 -5.56 -27.66
C LEU A 167 -2.62 -4.55 -28.35
N ALA A 168 -2.96 -4.79 -29.62
CA ALA A 168 -3.87 -3.92 -30.37
C ALA A 168 -5.30 -3.89 -29.78
N LYS A 169 -5.69 -4.96 -29.08
CA LYS A 169 -6.99 -5.09 -28.40
C LYS A 169 -6.93 -4.84 -26.90
N THR A 170 -5.77 -4.45 -26.37
CA THR A 170 -5.65 -4.16 -24.93
C THR A 170 -5.73 -2.67 -24.65
N ARG A 171 -6.39 -2.32 -23.53
CA ARG A 171 -6.48 -0.96 -23.03
C ARG A 171 -5.97 -0.92 -21.60
N LEU A 172 -5.05 0.01 -21.31
CA LEU A 172 -4.55 0.26 -19.96
C LEU A 172 -5.50 1.19 -19.21
N LEU A 173 -5.88 0.79 -17.99
CA LEU A 173 -6.51 1.67 -17.01
C LEU A 173 -5.70 1.67 -15.72
N HIS A 174 -5.61 2.84 -15.09
CA HIS A 174 -4.93 3.05 -13.82
C HIS A 174 -5.82 3.89 -12.90
N GLY A 175 -5.90 3.51 -11.63
CA GLY A 175 -6.67 4.21 -10.61
C GLY A 175 -5.99 4.16 -9.25
N VAL A 176 -6.22 5.21 -8.45
CA VAL A 176 -5.58 5.36 -7.13
C VAL A 176 -6.60 5.86 -6.11
N LEU A 177 -6.54 5.29 -4.91
CA LEU A 177 -7.25 5.75 -3.73
C LEU A 177 -6.24 6.10 -2.64
N PRO A 178 -5.76 7.35 -2.59
CA PRO A 178 -4.75 7.77 -1.61
C PRO A 178 -5.27 7.81 -0.18
N HIS A 179 -6.61 7.79 0.00
CA HIS A 179 -7.27 7.79 1.30
C HIS A 179 -7.58 6.39 1.84
N GLU A 180 -7.39 5.34 1.04
CA GLU A 180 -7.73 3.99 1.47
C GLU A 180 -6.79 3.55 2.60
N VAL A 181 -7.36 3.24 3.76
CA VAL A 181 -6.58 2.76 4.91
C VAL A 181 -6.28 1.28 4.69
N VAL A 182 -5.00 0.93 4.66
CA VAL A 182 -4.60 -0.47 4.59
C VAL A 182 -4.69 -1.09 5.98
N CYS A 183 -5.55 -2.09 6.13
CA CYS A 183 -5.92 -2.71 7.41
C CYS A 183 -5.58 -4.20 7.45
N THR A 184 -5.67 -4.80 8.64
CA THR A 184 -5.46 -6.25 8.86
C THR A 184 -6.40 -7.14 8.04
N GLU A 185 -7.55 -6.59 7.68
CA GLU A 185 -8.60 -7.17 6.87
C GLU A 185 -8.16 -7.36 5.42
N ASN A 186 -7.17 -6.61 4.92
CA ASN A 186 -6.59 -6.81 3.59
C ASN A 186 -5.54 -7.94 3.58
N LEU A 187 -4.85 -8.18 4.71
CA LEU A 187 -3.85 -9.26 4.82
C LEU A 187 -4.49 -10.65 4.79
N THR A 188 -5.66 -10.80 5.42
CA THR A 188 -6.36 -12.10 5.46
C THR A 188 -6.69 -12.66 4.06
N PRO A 189 -7.32 -11.92 3.14
CA PRO A 189 -7.54 -12.39 1.78
C PRO A 189 -6.23 -12.56 1.02
N PHE A 190 -5.22 -11.72 1.23
CA PHE A 190 -3.89 -11.89 0.64
C PHE A 190 -3.29 -13.25 0.97
N LEU A 191 -3.31 -13.64 2.24
CA LEU A 191 -2.85 -14.96 2.69
C LEU A 191 -3.72 -16.10 2.15
N LYS A 192 -5.04 -15.89 2.02
CA LYS A 192 -5.94 -16.93 1.47
C LYS A 192 -5.63 -17.28 0.01
N LEU A 193 -5.01 -16.37 -0.74
CA LEU A 193 -4.60 -16.62 -2.13
C LEU A 193 -3.38 -17.55 -2.24
N LEU A 194 -2.57 -17.65 -1.18
CA LEU A 194 -1.39 -18.52 -1.16
C LEU A 194 -1.79 -20.00 -1.00
N PRO A 195 -1.10 -20.95 -1.66
CA PRO A 195 -1.38 -22.39 -1.56
C PRO A 195 -1.33 -22.94 -0.13
N CYS A 196 -0.31 -22.55 0.65
CA CYS A 196 -0.15 -22.93 2.06
C CYS A 196 -0.84 -21.95 3.03
N HIS A 197 -1.58 -20.98 2.49
CA HIS A 197 -2.17 -19.87 3.21
C HIS A 197 -1.16 -19.16 4.13
N GLY A 198 -1.44 -19.11 5.43
CA GLY A 198 -0.49 -18.67 6.47
C GLY A 198 -0.21 -19.77 7.50
N LYS A 199 -0.30 -21.05 7.11
CA LYS A 199 -0.18 -22.19 8.05
C LYS A 199 1.21 -22.83 8.08
N ALA A 200 1.93 -22.80 6.96
CA ALA A 200 3.25 -23.39 6.78
C ALA A 200 4.14 -22.45 5.94
N GLY A 201 5.45 -22.69 5.94
CA GLY A 201 6.40 -21.90 5.17
C GLY A 201 6.60 -20.49 5.73
N ILE A 202 7.18 -19.61 4.92
CA ILE A 202 7.48 -18.23 5.35
C ILE A 202 6.20 -17.42 5.64
N ALA A 203 5.07 -17.79 5.03
CA ALA A 203 3.79 -17.12 5.25
C ALA A 203 3.28 -17.27 6.70
N SER A 204 3.76 -18.27 7.44
CA SER A 204 3.44 -18.46 8.86
C SER A 204 3.98 -17.35 9.78
N LEU A 205 4.99 -16.60 9.32
CA LEU A 205 5.58 -15.45 10.03
C LEU A 205 4.72 -14.19 9.92
N LEU A 206 3.82 -14.11 8.94
CA LEU A 206 3.02 -12.91 8.70
C LEU A 206 1.94 -12.75 9.78
N ASP A 207 2.13 -11.74 10.63
CA ASP A 207 1.18 -11.31 11.66
C ASP A 207 0.71 -9.89 11.34
N GLY A 208 -0.61 -9.67 11.32
CA GLY A 208 -1.17 -8.35 11.02
C GLY A 208 -0.65 -7.26 11.94
N HIS A 209 -0.53 -7.49 13.24
CA HIS A 209 -0.08 -6.46 14.17
C HIS A 209 1.38 -6.07 13.93
N LYS A 210 2.23 -7.02 13.52
CA LYS A 210 3.64 -6.74 13.21
C LYS A 210 3.80 -6.04 11.86
N LEU A 211 3.04 -6.48 10.86
CA LEU A 211 3.03 -5.85 9.54
C LEU A 211 2.59 -4.39 9.64
N PHE A 212 1.42 -4.11 10.25
CA PHE A 212 0.82 -2.77 10.30
C PHE A 212 1.46 -1.82 11.33
N ASP A 213 2.32 -2.30 12.24
CA ASP A 213 3.15 -1.48 13.15
C ASP A 213 4.53 -1.14 12.57
N SER A 214 4.84 -1.66 11.37
CA SER A 214 6.08 -1.36 10.65
C SER A 214 6.14 0.11 10.22
N SER A 215 7.36 0.64 10.08
CA SER A 215 7.58 2.04 9.65
C SER A 215 7.22 2.26 8.17
N PHE A 216 7.33 1.20 7.37
CA PHE A 216 6.93 1.17 5.96
C PHE A 216 6.46 -0.24 5.63
N GLN A 217 5.39 -0.35 4.85
CA GLN A 217 4.89 -1.61 4.33
C GLN A 217 4.31 -1.45 2.93
N SER A 218 4.49 -2.48 2.12
CA SER A 218 3.83 -2.61 0.82
C SER A 218 3.42 -4.06 0.58
N MET A 219 2.18 -4.28 0.20
CA MET A 219 1.68 -5.56 -0.29
C MET A 219 1.35 -5.42 -1.77
N ALA A 220 1.86 -6.32 -2.60
CA ALA A 220 1.71 -6.29 -4.04
C ALA A 220 1.14 -7.62 -4.55
N ILE A 221 0.28 -7.52 -5.56
CA ILE A 221 -0.18 -8.66 -6.34
C ILE A 221 0.00 -8.31 -7.81
N ASP A 222 0.71 -9.16 -8.52
CA ASP A 222 0.92 -9.07 -9.96
C ASP A 222 0.45 -10.35 -10.62
N VAL A 223 -0.35 -10.23 -11.67
CA VAL A 223 -0.73 -11.34 -12.53
C VAL A 223 -0.34 -10.98 -13.96
N LYS A 224 0.52 -11.79 -14.56
CA LYS A 224 1.03 -11.54 -15.91
C LYS A 224 1.25 -12.84 -16.70
N PRO A 225 0.98 -12.84 -18.02
CA PRO A 225 1.31 -13.95 -18.88
C PRO A 225 2.81 -13.96 -19.19
N LEU A 226 3.46 -15.12 -19.05
CA LEU A 226 4.85 -15.33 -19.40
C LEU A 226 4.94 -16.48 -20.40
N CYS A 227 5.39 -16.19 -21.61
CA CYS A 227 5.67 -17.20 -22.62
C CYS A 227 7.18 -17.42 -22.75
N GLU A 228 7.60 -18.68 -22.76
CA GLU A 228 8.96 -19.03 -23.15
C GLU A 228 9.12 -19.00 -24.69
N PRO A 229 10.30 -18.65 -25.24
CA PRO A 229 10.49 -18.51 -26.68
C PRO A 229 10.15 -19.76 -27.52
N ASN A 230 10.31 -20.95 -26.93
CA ASN A 230 10.05 -22.26 -27.55
C ASN A 230 9.11 -23.14 -26.69
N GLY A 231 8.47 -22.57 -25.68
CA GLY A 231 7.68 -23.28 -24.68
C GLY A 231 6.22 -22.84 -24.66
N GLY A 232 5.46 -23.42 -23.73
CA GLY A 232 4.09 -22.99 -23.45
C GLY A 232 4.06 -21.64 -22.73
N CYS A 233 2.92 -20.97 -22.78
CA CYS A 233 2.68 -19.78 -21.97
C CYS A 233 2.10 -20.17 -20.61
N VAL A 234 2.60 -19.54 -19.56
CA VAL A 234 2.10 -19.68 -18.18
C VAL A 234 1.57 -18.35 -17.69
N LEU A 235 0.47 -18.38 -16.94
CA LEU A 235 -0.01 -17.25 -16.16
C LEU A 235 0.71 -17.29 -14.81
N GLN A 236 1.56 -16.30 -14.57
CA GLN A 236 2.28 -16.16 -13.31
C GLN A 236 1.54 -15.18 -12.40
N MET A 237 1.31 -15.59 -11.16
CA MET A 237 0.90 -14.72 -10.07
C MET A 237 2.05 -14.57 -9.09
N GLU A 238 2.46 -13.33 -8.88
CA GLU A 238 3.47 -12.94 -7.92
C GLU A 238 2.83 -12.11 -6.80
N GLN A 239 3.08 -12.50 -5.57
CA GLN A 239 2.63 -11.80 -4.38
C GLN A 239 3.87 -11.39 -3.58
N THR A 240 4.00 -10.10 -3.27
CA THR A 240 5.11 -9.61 -2.46
C THR A 240 4.61 -8.84 -1.25
N ILE A 241 5.35 -8.96 -0.14
CA ILE A 241 5.15 -8.13 1.04
C ILE A 241 6.52 -7.60 1.46
N ASP A 242 6.71 -6.30 1.36
CA ASP A 242 7.91 -5.62 1.83
C ASP A 242 7.55 -4.82 3.09
N MET A 243 8.28 -5.02 4.18
CA MET A 243 8.07 -4.27 5.42
C MET A 243 9.39 -3.88 6.09
N VAL A 244 9.44 -2.67 6.63
CA VAL A 244 10.57 -2.17 7.42
C VAL A 244 10.16 -2.08 8.88
N MET A 245 10.65 -3.04 9.65
CA MET A 245 10.33 -3.19 11.06
C MET A 245 11.41 -2.53 11.92
N ASP A 246 10.98 -1.88 12.99
CA ASP A 246 11.84 -1.45 14.08
C ASP A 246 12.06 -2.63 15.03
N VAL A 247 13.31 -3.05 15.23
CA VAL A 247 13.63 -4.26 15.99
C VAL A 247 13.16 -4.17 17.44
N GLU A 248 13.31 -3.01 18.08
CA GLU A 248 12.94 -2.83 19.48
C GLU A 248 11.42 -2.82 19.66
N ARG A 249 10.73 -2.10 18.77
CA ARG A 249 9.27 -2.08 18.72
C ARG A 249 8.70 -3.47 18.48
N SER A 250 9.31 -4.23 17.57
CA SER A 250 8.90 -5.58 17.21
C SER A 250 9.13 -6.58 18.34
N LYS A 251 10.14 -6.38 19.20
CA LYS A 251 10.40 -7.24 20.36
C LYS A 251 9.43 -7.04 21.53
N ARG A 252 8.54 -6.05 21.48
CA ARG A 252 7.59 -5.78 22.57
C ARG A 252 6.66 -6.98 22.80
N PRO A 253 6.45 -7.38 24.07
CA PRO A 253 5.59 -8.50 24.41
C PRO A 253 4.12 -8.15 24.09
N ARG A 254 3.36 -9.17 23.63
CA ARG A 254 1.93 -9.02 23.30
C ARG A 254 1.09 -8.60 24.50
N ASP A 255 1.50 -8.99 25.71
CA ASP A 255 0.76 -8.77 26.94
C ASP A 255 0.88 -7.33 27.48
N ASN A 256 1.61 -6.44 26.79
CA ASN A 256 1.72 -5.02 27.12
C ASN A 256 1.25 -4.12 25.96
N PRO A 257 -0.07 -3.99 25.73
CA PRO A 257 -0.63 -3.28 24.59
C PRO A 257 -0.44 -1.76 24.64
N ILE A 258 -0.13 -1.20 25.83
CA ILE A 258 0.10 0.24 25.99
C ILE A 258 1.60 0.45 26.18
N PRO A 259 2.30 1.12 25.24
CA PRO A 259 3.70 1.46 25.40
C PRO A 259 3.88 2.32 26.65
N ARG A 260 4.52 1.75 27.67
CA ARG A 260 4.98 2.51 28.83
C ARG A 260 6.45 2.85 28.61
N PRO A 261 6.87 4.09 28.88
CA PRO A 261 8.30 4.39 28.83
C PRO A 261 9.03 3.45 29.79
N PRO A 262 10.17 2.87 29.37
CA PRO A 262 10.98 2.07 30.27
C PRO A 262 11.48 2.95 31.42
N PRO A 263 11.75 2.37 32.60
CA PRO A 263 12.30 3.11 33.72
C PRO A 263 13.66 3.74 33.36
N ASN A 264 14.03 4.86 34.00
CA ASN A 264 15.19 5.67 33.61
C ASN A 264 16.51 4.88 33.48
N HIS A 265 16.71 3.84 34.29
CA HIS A 265 17.92 3.03 34.28
C HIS A 265 18.02 2.04 33.11
N GLU A 266 16.91 1.80 32.40
CA GLU A 266 16.85 0.97 31.18
C GLU A 266 16.97 1.81 29.90
N LEU A 267 16.96 3.15 30.02
CA LEU A 267 17.14 4.04 28.87
C LEU A 267 18.58 3.95 28.34
N ILE A 268 18.70 3.74 27.03
CA ILE A 268 19.99 3.67 26.35
C ILE A 268 20.38 5.08 25.90
N CYS A 269 21.23 5.74 26.70
CA CYS A 269 21.64 7.13 26.47
C CYS A 269 23.05 7.24 25.89
N ASP A 270 23.30 8.26 25.07
CA ASP A 270 24.64 8.66 24.63
C ASP A 270 25.38 9.33 25.79
N THR A 271 26.20 8.56 26.50
CA THR A 271 27.02 9.05 27.61
C THR A 271 28.14 9.99 27.17
N SER A 272 28.38 10.15 25.86
CA SER A 272 29.40 11.07 25.33
C SER A 272 28.93 12.53 25.30
N LYS A 273 27.62 12.79 25.42
CA LYS A 273 27.08 14.15 25.43
C LYS A 273 27.41 14.85 26.76
N PRO A 274 27.85 16.13 26.72
CA PRO A 274 28.28 16.85 27.91
C PRO A 274 27.13 17.17 28.90
N TYR A 275 25.88 17.04 28.43
CA TYR A 275 24.66 17.26 29.21
C TYR A 275 23.98 15.95 29.63
N HIS A 276 24.65 14.80 29.49
CA HIS A 276 24.10 13.55 30.01
C HIS A 276 24.13 13.54 31.54
N ASP A 277 22.96 13.38 32.15
CA ASP A 277 22.78 13.23 33.59
C ASP A 277 21.57 12.32 33.89
N ASP A 278 21.24 12.10 35.17
CA ASP A 278 20.10 11.25 35.60
C ASP A 278 18.73 11.76 35.13
N SER A 279 18.63 13.03 34.71
CA SER A 279 17.43 13.70 34.22
C SER A 279 17.43 13.94 32.71
N HIS A 280 18.59 13.88 32.05
CA HIS A 280 18.80 14.16 30.64
C HIS A 280 19.47 12.97 29.96
N CYS A 281 18.65 12.24 29.21
CA CYS A 281 19.07 11.16 28.34
C CYS A 281 18.95 11.62 26.89
N PHE A 282 20.08 11.89 26.23
CA PHE A 282 20.09 11.92 24.77
C PHE A 282 20.08 10.47 24.29
N PRO A 283 19.14 10.04 23.44
CA PRO A 283 19.14 8.68 22.91
C PRO A 283 20.50 8.34 22.28
N ALA A 284 21.09 7.20 22.65
CA ALA A 284 22.31 6.73 21.98
C ALA A 284 22.02 6.53 20.50
N ASP A 285 22.89 7.00 19.60
CA ASP A 285 22.77 6.66 18.18
C ASP A 285 22.67 5.14 18.05
N HIS A 286 21.62 4.67 17.39
CA HIS A 286 21.14 3.27 17.32
C HIS A 286 22.12 2.28 16.63
N LEU A 287 23.42 2.58 16.62
CA LEU A 287 24.51 1.81 16.03
C LEU A 287 24.92 0.59 16.87
N ASN A 288 24.34 0.39 18.06
CA ASN A 288 24.61 -0.77 18.93
C ASN A 288 23.80 -2.02 18.58
N TYR A 289 23.54 -2.23 17.29
CA TYR A 289 22.79 -3.34 16.66
C TYR A 289 22.41 -4.46 17.62
N GLN A 290 21.15 -4.43 18.07
CA GLN A 290 20.65 -5.37 19.06
C GLN A 290 20.56 -6.79 18.50
N GLU A 291 20.72 -7.76 19.40
CA GLU A 291 20.38 -9.14 19.10
C GLU A 291 18.88 -9.28 18.84
N TRP A 292 18.55 -10.08 17.81
CA TRP A 292 17.19 -10.46 17.51
C TRP A 292 17.11 -11.88 16.95
N THR A 293 15.96 -12.49 17.19
CA THR A 293 15.58 -13.79 16.61
C THR A 293 14.37 -13.62 15.72
N LEU A 294 14.24 -14.48 14.71
CA LEU A 294 13.14 -14.46 13.75
C LEU A 294 11.77 -14.50 14.46
N SER A 295 11.63 -15.39 15.44
CA SER A 295 10.38 -15.56 16.19
C SER A 295 10.04 -14.36 17.07
N GLN A 296 11.03 -13.66 17.61
CA GLN A 296 10.81 -12.44 18.39
C GLN A 296 10.31 -11.28 17.53
N ILE A 297 10.90 -11.08 16.34
CA ILE A 297 10.51 -9.98 15.46
C ILE A 297 9.09 -10.18 14.91
N PHE A 298 8.81 -11.37 14.38
CA PHE A 298 7.50 -11.68 13.81
C PHE A 298 6.45 -12.09 14.86
N GLY A 299 6.87 -12.29 16.12
CA GLY A 299 6.01 -12.71 17.23
C GLY A 299 5.50 -14.14 17.15
N ARG A 300 5.97 -14.93 16.17
CA ARG A 300 5.60 -16.33 15.92
C ARG A 300 6.80 -17.07 15.30
N PRO A 301 7.02 -18.36 15.61
CA PRO A 301 8.04 -19.16 14.92
C PRO A 301 7.59 -19.51 13.49
N MET A 302 8.57 -19.75 12.62
CA MET A 302 8.33 -20.23 11.26
C MET A 302 8.04 -21.74 11.28
N LYS A 303 6.88 -22.13 10.74
CA LYS A 303 6.42 -23.53 10.72
C LYS A 303 6.87 -24.25 9.46
N GLY A 304 8.03 -24.91 9.52
CA GLY A 304 8.57 -25.74 8.43
C GLY A 304 8.62 -25.02 7.08
N THR A 305 8.64 -25.81 6.00
CA THR A 305 8.51 -25.34 4.61
C THR A 305 7.13 -25.65 4.06
N CYS A 306 6.64 -24.86 3.10
CA CYS A 306 5.42 -25.24 2.39
C CYS A 306 5.68 -26.52 1.56
N PRO A 307 4.93 -27.61 1.74
CA PRO A 307 5.15 -28.86 0.99
C PRO A 307 4.97 -28.75 -0.53
N LEU A 308 4.35 -27.65 -0.99
CA LEU A 308 4.12 -27.35 -2.40
C LEU A 308 5.22 -26.47 -3.01
N ALA A 309 6.11 -25.92 -2.19
CA ALA A 309 7.20 -25.06 -2.65
C ALA A 309 8.33 -25.90 -3.27
N ASP A 310 9.06 -25.28 -4.20
CA ASP A 310 10.25 -25.87 -4.79
C ASP A 310 11.28 -26.23 -3.71
N PRO A 311 11.66 -27.52 -3.55
CA PRO A 311 12.69 -27.93 -2.60
C PRO A 311 14.08 -27.36 -2.92
N ASP A 312 14.35 -26.99 -4.18
CA ASP A 312 15.65 -26.48 -4.60
C ASP A 312 15.82 -24.99 -4.27
N MET A 313 14.73 -24.27 -4.00
CA MET A 313 14.78 -22.85 -3.63
C MET A 313 14.88 -22.68 -2.12
N PRO A 314 15.95 -22.03 -1.60
CA PRO A 314 16.08 -21.80 -0.17
C PRO A 314 15.06 -20.75 0.31
N PRO A 315 14.19 -21.08 1.28
CA PRO A 315 13.07 -20.24 1.66
C PRO A 315 13.47 -19.00 2.46
N VAL A 316 14.63 -18.97 3.12
CA VAL A 316 15.08 -17.82 3.91
C VAL A 316 16.47 -17.39 3.49
N CYS A 317 16.62 -16.13 3.14
CA CYS A 317 17.87 -15.46 2.81
C CYS A 317 18.10 -14.26 3.73
N LEU A 318 19.36 -14.03 4.09
CA LEU A 318 19.80 -12.93 4.94
C LEU A 318 20.95 -12.18 4.26
N GLN A 319 20.77 -10.88 4.08
CA GLN A 319 21.76 -9.98 3.51
C GLN A 319 22.67 -9.42 4.62
N VAL A 320 23.71 -10.19 4.95
CA VAL A 320 24.78 -9.78 5.87
C VAL A 320 26.13 -10.29 5.33
N PRO A 321 27.22 -9.55 5.54
CA PRO A 321 28.56 -9.99 5.16
C PRO A 321 28.90 -11.38 5.71
N ASN A 322 29.61 -12.21 4.95
CA ASN A 322 29.98 -13.57 5.36
C ASN A 322 30.86 -13.64 6.63
N SER A 323 31.50 -12.52 7.00
CA SER A 323 32.24 -12.36 8.25
C SER A 323 31.34 -12.34 9.49
N ARG A 324 30.05 -12.00 9.33
CA ARG A 324 29.09 -11.88 10.42
C ARG A 324 28.67 -13.26 10.92
N ILE A 325 28.69 -13.47 12.24
CA ILE A 325 28.20 -14.72 12.84
C ILE A 325 26.67 -14.69 12.86
N VAL A 326 26.04 -15.79 12.44
CA VAL A 326 24.59 -15.98 12.43
C VAL A 326 24.32 -17.41 12.92
N PHE A 327 23.38 -17.55 13.86
CA PHE A 327 22.97 -18.87 14.35
C PHE A 327 21.66 -19.27 13.69
N ALA A 328 21.64 -20.47 13.11
CA ALA A 328 20.46 -21.07 12.51
C ALA A 328 20.12 -22.39 13.22
N SER A 329 18.90 -22.88 13.09
CA SER A 329 18.45 -24.11 13.74
C SER A 329 19.27 -25.32 13.31
N GLU A 330 19.38 -26.30 14.21
CA GLU A 330 20.03 -27.57 13.94
C GLU A 330 19.36 -28.27 12.74
N GLY A 331 20.17 -28.81 11.82
CA GLY A 331 19.68 -29.44 10.58
C GLY A 331 19.43 -28.50 9.40
N SER A 332 19.55 -27.18 9.58
CA SER A 332 19.56 -26.23 8.46
C SER A 332 20.94 -26.19 7.78
N GLN A 333 20.96 -26.09 6.44
CA GLN A 333 22.21 -25.93 5.69
C GLN A 333 22.34 -24.49 5.18
N GLU A 334 23.45 -23.85 5.55
CA GLU A 334 23.82 -22.50 5.11
C GLU A 334 24.45 -22.55 3.71
N ILE A 335 23.90 -21.76 2.79
CA ILE A 335 24.40 -21.56 1.43
C ILE A 335 24.87 -20.10 1.33
N LYS A 336 26.18 -19.88 1.30
CA LYS A 336 26.75 -18.53 1.14
C LYS A 336 26.78 -18.17 -0.34
N ASN A 337 26.24 -17.00 -0.67
CA ASN A 337 26.25 -16.54 -2.06
C ASN A 337 27.65 -16.06 -2.49
N THR A 338 27.91 -16.07 -3.79
CA THR A 338 29.20 -15.65 -4.36
C THR A 338 29.53 -14.19 -4.08
N ASP A 339 28.51 -13.36 -3.85
CA ASP A 339 28.65 -11.92 -3.60
C ASP A 339 29.34 -11.61 -2.27
N GLY A 340 29.47 -12.59 -1.37
CA GLY A 340 30.08 -12.41 -0.05
C GLY A 340 29.23 -11.61 0.96
N MET A 341 28.07 -11.11 0.52
CA MET A 341 27.19 -10.19 1.25
C MET A 341 25.80 -10.76 1.54
N SER A 342 25.53 -12.00 1.14
CA SER A 342 24.27 -12.68 1.36
C SER A 342 24.46 -14.17 1.57
N ARG A 343 23.55 -14.76 2.32
CA ARG A 343 23.51 -16.20 2.64
C ARG A 343 22.05 -16.65 2.70
N CYS A 344 21.79 -17.89 2.33
CA CYS A 344 20.46 -18.49 2.37
C CYS A 344 20.49 -19.81 3.15
N TYR A 345 19.32 -20.24 3.62
CA TYR A 345 19.16 -21.40 4.48
C TYR A 345 18.16 -22.36 3.87
N THR A 346 18.56 -23.62 3.72
CA THR A 346 17.64 -24.72 3.41
C THR A 346 17.18 -25.38 4.72
N LEU A 347 15.95 -25.85 4.71
CA LEU A 347 15.22 -26.30 5.91
C LEU A 347 14.80 -27.76 5.73
N GLN A 348 14.76 -28.51 6.84
CA GLN A 348 14.06 -29.79 6.88
C GLN A 348 12.58 -29.56 7.18
N SER A 349 11.70 -30.34 6.55
CA SER A 349 10.28 -30.02 6.38
C SER A 349 9.43 -29.93 7.66
N ASP A 350 9.89 -30.46 8.80
CA ASP A 350 9.03 -30.70 9.98
C ASP A 350 9.44 -29.96 11.28
N SER A 351 10.52 -29.18 11.28
CA SER A 351 10.99 -28.48 12.49
C SER A 351 10.73 -26.97 12.44
N ASP A 352 10.52 -26.36 13.62
CA ASP A 352 10.48 -24.90 13.75
C ASP A 352 11.85 -24.31 13.39
N PHE A 353 11.86 -23.39 12.43
CA PHE A 353 13.09 -22.71 12.02
C PHE A 353 13.36 -21.50 12.93
N VAL A 354 14.58 -21.46 13.48
CA VAL A 354 15.07 -20.37 14.31
C VAL A 354 16.31 -19.77 13.66
N LEU A 355 16.26 -18.47 13.42
CA LEU A 355 17.40 -17.68 12.95
C LEU A 355 17.66 -16.57 13.97
N THR A 356 18.91 -16.47 14.44
CA THR A 356 19.35 -15.49 15.43
C THR A 356 20.52 -14.70 14.87
N LEU A 357 20.36 -13.38 14.83
CA LEU A 357 21.46 -12.46 14.58
C LEU A 357 21.94 -11.91 15.93
N PRO A 358 23.14 -12.31 16.41
CA PRO A 358 23.68 -11.83 17.67
C PRO A 358 24.00 -10.33 17.61
N LYS A 359 24.17 -9.71 18.78
CA LYS A 359 24.60 -8.30 18.92
C LYS A 359 25.92 -8.06 18.20
N SER A 360 26.11 -6.86 17.61
CA SER A 360 27.42 -6.52 17.03
C SER A 360 28.51 -6.32 18.07
N GLU A 361 29.68 -6.90 17.80
CA GLU A 361 30.92 -6.69 18.57
C GLU A 361 31.67 -5.41 18.14
N ALA A 362 31.10 -4.64 17.21
CA ALA A 362 31.68 -3.39 16.75
C ALA A 362 31.82 -2.38 17.91
N LYS A 363 33.02 -1.80 18.04
CA LYS A 363 33.35 -0.81 19.08
C LYS A 363 33.24 0.63 18.59
N SER A 364 33.11 0.83 17.28
CA SER A 364 33.01 2.13 16.62
C SER A 364 31.87 2.13 15.60
N ALA A 365 31.33 3.31 15.28
CA ALA A 365 30.31 3.47 14.23
C ALA A 365 30.77 2.88 12.89
N GLU A 366 32.02 3.16 12.51
CA GLU A 366 32.60 2.71 11.23
C GLU A 366 32.72 1.18 11.14
N ASP A 367 33.09 0.52 12.23
CA ASP A 367 33.13 -0.95 12.29
C ASP A 367 31.72 -1.54 12.25
N ALA A 368 30.77 -0.86 12.87
CA ALA A 368 29.37 -1.27 12.87
C ALA A 368 28.75 -1.17 11.45
N PHE A 369 29.22 -0.22 10.62
CA PHE A 369 28.88 -0.15 9.19
C PHE A 369 29.54 -1.23 8.33
N LYS A 370 30.65 -1.86 8.77
CA LYS A 370 31.26 -3.00 8.06
C LYS A 370 30.46 -4.29 8.23
N ASP A 371 29.68 -4.39 9.31
CA ASP A 371 28.78 -5.51 9.57
C ASP A 371 27.49 -5.47 8.75
N LEU A 372 27.25 -4.39 7.99
CA LEU A 372 26.06 -4.19 7.18
C LEU A 372 26.35 -4.19 5.68
N VAL A 373 25.35 -4.60 4.92
CA VAL A 373 25.33 -4.39 3.47
C VAL A 373 24.97 -2.94 3.18
N ARG A 374 25.94 -2.19 2.67
CA ARG A 374 25.77 -0.75 2.37
C ARG A 374 24.54 -0.50 1.48
N PRO A 375 23.69 0.48 1.83
CA PRO A 375 22.62 0.95 0.96
C PRO A 375 23.15 1.32 -0.43
N ILE A 376 22.48 0.85 -1.47
CA ILE A 376 22.79 1.24 -2.84
C ILE A 376 22.16 2.62 -3.06
N GLN A 377 22.94 3.56 -3.60
CA GLN A 377 22.44 4.91 -3.88
C GLN A 377 21.32 4.86 -4.94
N PRO A 378 20.17 5.53 -4.72
CA PRO A 378 19.09 5.59 -5.71
C PRO A 378 19.47 6.46 -6.92
N LEU A 379 18.78 6.22 -8.05
CA LEU A 379 18.99 6.99 -9.28
C LEU A 379 18.51 8.44 -9.16
N LEU A 380 17.43 8.65 -8.42
CA LEU A 380 16.75 9.92 -8.30
C LEU A 380 16.10 10.02 -6.92
N TYR A 381 16.22 11.19 -6.29
CA TYR A 381 15.39 11.59 -5.16
C TYR A 381 14.29 12.52 -5.67
N ALA A 382 13.06 12.30 -5.20
CA ALA A 382 11.91 13.10 -5.59
C ALA A 382 11.08 13.48 -4.37
N GLU A 383 10.83 14.77 -4.23
CA GLU A 383 9.92 15.32 -3.23
C GLU A 383 8.88 16.19 -3.92
N ARG A 384 7.71 16.31 -3.32
CA ARG A 384 6.59 17.05 -3.88
C ARG A 384 5.87 17.80 -2.77
N SER A 385 5.53 19.05 -3.00
CA SER A 385 4.82 19.89 -2.04
C SER A 385 3.90 20.90 -2.72
N PHE A 386 2.92 21.41 -1.98
CA PHE A 386 2.12 22.53 -2.43
C PHE A 386 2.82 23.86 -2.15
N THR A 387 2.64 24.81 -3.06
CA THR A 387 3.09 26.20 -2.95
C THR A 387 1.89 27.14 -3.07
N GLY A 388 2.08 28.40 -2.68
CA GLY A 388 1.04 29.43 -2.73
C GLY A 388 0.21 29.55 -1.45
N HIS A 389 -0.75 30.48 -1.46
CA HIS A 389 -1.62 30.78 -0.34
C HIS A 389 -3.05 31.06 -0.82
N GLY A 390 -4.03 30.79 0.05
CA GLY A 390 -5.44 31.06 -0.21
C GLY A 390 -6.28 29.85 -0.62
N GLN A 391 -7.56 30.12 -0.90
CA GLN A 391 -8.58 29.10 -1.17
C GLN A 391 -8.99 28.98 -2.64
N GLN A 392 -8.46 29.84 -3.52
CA GLN A 392 -8.80 29.84 -4.95
C GLN A 392 -7.67 29.28 -5.81
N HIS A 393 -6.43 29.69 -5.55
CA HIS A 393 -5.26 29.28 -6.34
C HIS A 393 -4.26 28.54 -5.46
N GLY A 394 -3.45 27.70 -6.09
CA GLY A 394 -2.31 27.02 -5.48
C GLY A 394 -1.27 26.69 -6.55
N GLY A 395 -0.13 26.19 -6.12
CA GLY A 395 0.88 25.65 -7.00
C GLY A 395 1.41 24.32 -6.48
N VAL A 396 2.06 23.57 -7.34
CA VAL A 396 2.81 22.37 -7.00
C VAL A 396 4.27 22.63 -7.31
N GLN A 397 5.14 22.19 -6.40
CA GLN A 397 6.57 22.12 -6.63
C GLN A 397 7.04 20.68 -6.42
N ALA A 398 7.66 20.11 -7.45
CA ALA A 398 8.40 18.86 -7.35
C ALA A 398 9.90 19.16 -7.36
N ILE A 399 10.63 18.63 -6.38
CA ILE A 399 12.08 18.74 -6.23
C ILE A 399 12.68 17.40 -6.66
N LEU A 400 13.44 17.40 -7.73
CA LEU A 400 14.01 16.21 -8.36
C LEU A 400 15.53 16.32 -8.32
N THR A 401 16.19 15.45 -7.56
CA THR A 401 17.64 15.49 -7.35
C THR A 401 18.28 14.24 -7.94
N ASN A 402 19.17 14.42 -8.91
CA ASN A 402 20.02 13.37 -9.45
C ASN A 402 21.38 13.40 -8.73
N PRO A 403 21.69 12.43 -7.86
CA PRO A 403 22.98 12.40 -7.16
C PRO A 403 24.10 11.76 -8.00
N ASN A 404 23.78 11.19 -9.16
CA ASN A 404 24.70 10.37 -9.95
C ASN A 404 25.54 11.22 -10.93
N PRO A 405 26.72 10.72 -11.36
CA PRO A 405 27.60 11.41 -12.30
C PRO A 405 27.14 11.30 -13.77
N TYR A 406 26.02 10.64 -14.05
CA TYR A 406 25.42 10.50 -15.38
C TYR A 406 24.02 11.12 -15.44
N GLU A 407 23.53 11.40 -16.64
CA GLU A 407 22.18 11.89 -16.87
C GLU A 407 21.13 10.81 -16.56
N VAL A 408 19.98 11.21 -16.03
CA VAL A 408 18.85 10.31 -15.77
C VAL A 408 17.66 10.79 -16.56
N GLU A 409 17.10 9.88 -17.36
CA GLU A 409 15.88 10.12 -18.13
C GLU A 409 14.72 9.35 -17.50
N PHE A 410 13.58 10.01 -17.34
CA PHE A 410 12.41 9.44 -16.68
C PHE A 410 11.12 10.09 -17.17
N VAL A 411 10.01 9.39 -16.91
CA VAL A 411 8.66 9.90 -17.09
C VAL A 411 8.10 10.30 -15.72
N TYR A 412 7.60 11.52 -15.61
CA TYR A 412 6.91 12.05 -14.45
C TYR A 412 5.40 12.12 -14.72
N LEU A 413 4.62 11.34 -13.98
CA LEU A 413 3.16 11.24 -14.10
C LEU A 413 2.47 11.83 -12.88
N GLU A 414 1.51 12.71 -13.14
CA GLU A 414 0.58 13.28 -12.18
C GLU A 414 -0.85 12.83 -12.52
N SER A 415 -1.51 12.25 -11.52
CA SER A 415 -2.95 11.96 -11.53
C SER A 415 -3.63 12.89 -10.53
N LEU A 416 -4.31 13.91 -11.03
CA LEU A 416 -4.89 14.97 -10.19
C LEU A 416 -6.41 14.93 -10.29
N PRO A 417 -7.12 15.20 -9.17
CA PRO A 417 -8.57 15.23 -9.19
C PRO A 417 -9.10 16.35 -10.09
N TRP A 418 -10.31 16.18 -10.62
CA TRP A 418 -10.92 17.13 -11.56
C TRP A 418 -11.08 18.55 -10.99
N PHE A 419 -11.21 18.67 -9.67
CA PHE A 419 -11.33 19.96 -8.98
C PHE A 419 -9.99 20.68 -8.79
N MET A 420 -8.89 20.11 -9.27
CA MET A 420 -7.57 20.73 -9.33
C MET A 420 -7.25 21.07 -10.79
N ARG A 421 -7.58 22.29 -11.21
CA ARG A 421 -7.48 22.74 -12.60
C ARG A 421 -6.08 23.29 -12.89
N VAL A 422 -5.25 22.49 -13.54
CA VAL A 422 -3.86 22.85 -13.83
C VAL A 422 -3.75 23.91 -14.93
N TYR A 423 -2.92 24.92 -14.70
CA TYR A 423 -2.52 25.91 -15.69
C TYR A 423 -1.24 25.47 -16.40
N LEU A 424 -1.37 24.76 -17.52
CA LEU A 424 -0.21 24.23 -18.24
C LEU A 424 0.80 25.31 -18.67
N HIS A 425 0.35 26.54 -18.90
CA HIS A 425 1.22 27.67 -19.30
C HIS A 425 2.16 28.16 -18.19
N THR A 426 1.91 27.80 -16.92
CA THR A 426 2.81 28.14 -15.79
C THR A 426 3.82 27.03 -15.50
N LEU A 427 3.75 25.91 -16.23
CA LEU A 427 4.71 24.82 -16.15
C LEU A 427 6.11 25.33 -16.44
N SER A 428 6.99 25.22 -15.45
CA SER A 428 8.34 25.75 -15.50
C SER A 428 9.30 24.84 -14.77
N THR A 429 10.54 24.84 -15.23
CA THR A 429 11.66 24.12 -14.62
C THR A 429 12.75 25.11 -14.23
N ARG A 430 13.37 24.89 -13.08
CA ARG A 430 14.55 25.64 -12.64
C ARG A 430 15.61 24.69 -12.11
N ILE A 431 16.87 24.92 -12.49
CA ILE A 431 18.00 24.19 -11.92
C ILE A 431 18.52 24.98 -10.71
N SER A 432 18.95 24.27 -9.68
CA SER A 432 19.60 24.92 -8.53
C SER A 432 20.85 25.68 -9.00
N ALA A 433 20.92 26.98 -8.67
CA ALA A 433 21.91 27.93 -9.19
C ALA A 433 23.38 27.53 -8.94
N SER A 434 23.64 26.62 -8.00
CA SER A 434 24.97 26.09 -7.69
C SER A 434 25.49 25.02 -8.65
N ALA A 435 24.63 24.43 -9.52
CA ALA A 435 25.01 23.28 -10.34
C ALA A 435 25.29 23.60 -11.83
N ALA A 436 24.68 24.64 -12.40
CA ALA A 436 24.94 25.05 -13.80
C ALA A 436 24.40 26.46 -14.12
N PRO A 437 25.26 27.49 -14.29
CA PRO A 437 24.81 28.84 -14.62
C PRO A 437 24.30 29.04 -16.06
N ASN A 438 24.53 28.08 -16.98
CA ASN A 438 24.30 28.25 -18.43
C ASN A 438 23.35 27.21 -19.08
N SER A 439 22.66 26.38 -18.31
CA SER A 439 21.72 25.39 -18.87
C SER A 439 20.33 26.00 -19.05
N ASN A 440 19.85 26.03 -20.30
CA ASN A 440 18.49 26.44 -20.62
C ASN A 440 17.47 25.50 -19.97
N SER A 441 16.66 26.02 -19.03
CA SER A 441 15.60 25.27 -18.35
C SER A 441 14.62 24.58 -19.31
N SER A 442 14.36 25.17 -20.47
CA SER A 442 13.44 24.64 -21.47
C SER A 442 13.88 23.32 -22.12
N ALA A 443 15.15 22.93 -22.00
CA ALA A 443 15.66 21.69 -22.58
C ALA A 443 15.45 20.45 -21.69
N LEU A 444 14.92 20.62 -20.47
CA LEU A 444 14.76 19.52 -19.51
C LEU A 444 13.50 18.67 -19.76
N ILE A 445 12.46 19.27 -20.34
CA ILE A 445 11.21 18.58 -20.70
C ILE A 445 11.28 18.26 -22.20
N LYS A 446 11.26 16.98 -22.54
CA LYS A 446 11.30 16.49 -23.93
C LYS A 446 9.91 16.43 -24.54
N GLU A 447 8.98 15.84 -23.80
CA GLU A 447 7.63 15.58 -24.28
C GLU A 447 6.62 15.83 -23.14
N ILE A 448 5.45 16.34 -23.52
CA ILE A 448 4.33 16.61 -22.61
C ILE A 448 3.12 15.88 -23.17
N HIS A 449 2.59 14.94 -22.41
CA HIS A 449 1.31 14.31 -22.68
C HIS A 449 0.30 14.79 -21.62
N TYR A 450 -0.69 15.56 -22.06
CA TYR A 450 -1.65 16.20 -21.18
C TYR A 450 -3.08 15.86 -21.57
N ARG A 451 -3.84 15.36 -20.60
CA ARG A 451 -5.29 15.14 -20.72
C ARG A 451 -5.99 15.97 -19.66
N GLN A 452 -6.72 16.98 -20.12
CA GLN A 452 -7.40 17.95 -19.25
C GLN A 452 -8.52 17.28 -18.43
N ALA A 453 -8.71 17.76 -17.21
CA ALA A 453 -9.87 17.44 -16.39
C ALA A 453 -11.19 17.89 -17.03
N LEU A 454 -12.23 17.09 -16.80
CA LEU A 454 -13.62 17.44 -17.08
C LEU A 454 -14.37 17.42 -15.75
N ASP A 455 -15.08 18.50 -15.44
CA ASP A 455 -15.75 18.66 -14.15
C ASP A 455 -16.66 17.47 -13.83
N ARG A 456 -16.38 16.76 -12.73
CA ARG A 456 -17.14 15.59 -12.22
C ARG A 456 -17.16 14.36 -13.12
N GLU A 457 -16.44 14.38 -14.23
CA GLU A 457 -16.34 13.25 -15.15
C GLU A 457 -14.94 12.65 -15.16
N ARG A 458 -13.89 13.49 -15.15
CA ARG A 458 -12.52 13.02 -15.36
C ARG A 458 -11.48 13.89 -14.68
N GLY A 459 -10.51 13.28 -14.00
CA GLY A 459 -9.32 13.94 -13.46
C GLY A 459 -8.35 14.47 -14.53
N THR A 460 -7.36 15.23 -14.09
CA THR A 460 -6.24 15.67 -14.95
C THR A 460 -5.17 14.58 -14.96
N GLN A 461 -4.69 14.23 -16.14
CA GLN A 461 -3.51 13.39 -16.33
C GLN A 461 -2.43 14.24 -17.00
N LEU A 462 -1.26 14.31 -16.38
CA LEU A 462 -0.10 15.04 -16.90
C LEU A 462 1.12 14.11 -16.86
N GLU A 463 1.68 13.79 -18.02
CA GLU A 463 2.92 13.05 -18.17
C GLU A 463 3.98 13.92 -18.82
N LEU A 464 5.16 13.96 -18.20
CA LEU A 464 6.31 14.72 -18.66
C LEU A 464 7.48 13.77 -18.84
N GLN A 465 8.00 13.64 -20.06
CA GLN A 465 9.28 12.99 -20.29
C GLN A 465 10.38 14.00 -19.99
N MET A 466 11.17 13.73 -18.95
CA MET A 466 12.17 14.65 -18.43
C MET A 466 13.56 14.03 -18.43
N ARG A 467 14.57 14.90 -18.55
CA ARG A 467 15.98 14.52 -18.44
C ARG A 467 16.67 15.44 -17.46
N ILE A 468 17.30 14.87 -16.43
CA ILE A 468 18.01 15.63 -15.41
C ILE A 468 19.53 15.41 -15.57
N PRO A 469 20.32 16.49 -15.66
CA PRO A 469 21.78 16.42 -15.71
C PRO A 469 22.41 15.73 -14.48
N PRO A 470 23.68 15.32 -14.55
CA PRO A 470 24.37 14.73 -13.40
C PRO A 470 24.52 15.70 -12.23
N GLN A 471 24.46 15.17 -11.01
CA GLN A 471 24.74 15.88 -9.76
C GLN A 471 24.01 17.22 -9.59
N CYS A 472 22.74 17.28 -10.01
CA CYS A 472 21.96 18.50 -9.95
C CYS A 472 20.56 18.28 -9.38
N THR A 473 19.98 19.38 -8.89
CA THR A 473 18.59 19.44 -8.43
C THR A 473 17.79 20.33 -9.36
N VAL A 474 16.69 19.77 -9.89
CA VAL A 474 15.71 20.45 -10.72
C VAL A 474 14.43 20.62 -9.92
N PHE A 475 13.85 21.81 -10.01
CA PHE A 475 12.53 22.08 -9.46
C PHE A 475 11.56 22.25 -10.62
N LEU A 476 10.51 21.42 -10.62
CA LEU A 476 9.39 21.49 -11.54
C LEU A 476 8.23 22.18 -10.83
N THR A 477 7.70 23.25 -11.41
CA THR A 477 6.61 24.03 -10.83
C THR A 477 5.49 24.25 -11.82
N TYR A 478 4.25 24.16 -11.33
CA TYR A 478 3.05 24.54 -12.07
C TYR A 478 1.96 25.03 -11.12
N ASP A 479 1.11 25.93 -11.60
CA ASP A 479 0.01 26.49 -10.83
C ASP A 479 -1.32 25.80 -11.18
N PHE A 480 -2.26 25.88 -10.26
CA PHE A 480 -3.61 25.36 -10.44
C PHE A 480 -4.67 26.21 -9.73
N GLU A 481 -5.90 26.09 -10.21
CA GLU A 481 -7.10 26.64 -9.56
C GLU A 481 -7.86 25.53 -8.84
N LYS A 482 -8.44 25.87 -7.69
CA LYS A 482 -9.32 25.02 -6.88
C LYS A 482 -10.77 25.24 -7.32
N ALA A 483 -11.41 24.21 -7.85
CA ALA A 483 -12.82 24.27 -8.20
C ALA A 483 -13.70 24.24 -6.94
N ILE A 484 -14.84 24.93 -7.00
CA ILE A 484 -15.84 24.92 -5.93
C ILE A 484 -16.65 23.63 -6.00
N LEU A 485 -16.69 22.90 -4.89
CA LEU A 485 -17.45 21.67 -4.75
C LEU A 485 -18.87 21.96 -4.24
N ARG A 486 -19.80 21.06 -4.57
CA ARG A 486 -21.15 21.03 -3.97
C ARG A 486 -21.05 20.49 -2.55
N TYR A 487 -21.97 20.88 -1.67
CA TYR A 487 -21.95 20.42 -0.27
C TYR A 487 -21.98 18.88 -0.14
N THR A 488 -22.62 18.17 -1.08
CA THR A 488 -22.69 16.71 -1.13
C THR A 488 -21.41 16.02 -1.60
N GLU A 489 -20.46 16.78 -2.16
CA GLU A 489 -19.21 16.26 -2.71
C GLU A 489 -18.08 16.25 -1.65
N TYR A 490 -18.31 16.88 -0.50
CA TYR A 490 -17.35 16.83 0.60
C TYR A 490 -17.44 15.48 1.35
N PRO A 491 -16.30 14.94 1.79
CA PRO A 491 -16.31 13.81 2.71
C PRO A 491 -16.96 14.21 4.06
N PRO A 492 -17.38 13.24 4.88
CA PRO A 492 -17.99 13.52 6.19
C PRO A 492 -17.17 14.45 7.10
N ASP A 493 -15.83 14.41 6.98
CA ASP A 493 -14.92 15.38 7.60
C ASP A 493 -14.30 16.29 6.52
N ALA A 494 -15.04 17.33 6.16
CA ALA A 494 -14.60 18.31 5.16
C ALA A 494 -13.38 19.13 5.60
N ASN A 495 -13.13 19.28 6.91
CA ASN A 495 -12.08 20.12 7.45
C ASN A 495 -10.68 19.51 7.30
N ARG A 496 -10.60 18.18 7.23
CA ARG A 496 -9.35 17.46 6.96
C ARG A 496 -8.75 17.81 5.59
N GLY A 497 -9.59 18.06 4.59
CA GLY A 497 -9.17 18.25 3.19
C GLY A 497 -9.17 16.96 2.36
N PHE A 498 -8.68 17.07 1.13
CA PHE A 498 -8.72 16.01 0.12
C PHE A 498 -7.32 15.47 -0.16
N ASP A 499 -7.16 14.16 -0.14
CA ASP A 499 -5.89 13.53 -0.52
C ASP A 499 -5.72 13.56 -2.05
N VAL A 500 -4.56 14.02 -2.50
CA VAL A 500 -4.11 13.99 -3.89
C VAL A 500 -3.09 12.87 -4.05
N ALA A 501 -3.27 12.07 -5.10
CA ALA A 501 -2.42 10.91 -5.38
C ALA A 501 -0.94 11.31 -5.48
N ALA A 502 -0.06 10.37 -5.12
CA ALA A 502 1.38 10.50 -5.33
C ALA A 502 1.70 10.67 -6.82
N ALA A 503 2.73 11.47 -7.12
CA ALA A 503 3.28 11.48 -8.47
C ALA A 503 4.09 10.19 -8.69
N ILE A 504 3.96 9.62 -9.88
CA ILE A 504 4.64 8.39 -10.30
C ILE A 504 5.82 8.79 -11.17
N ILE A 505 7.00 8.27 -10.84
CA ILE A 505 8.19 8.49 -11.64
C ILE A 505 8.74 7.13 -12.07
N ARG A 506 8.85 6.93 -13.38
CA ARG A 506 9.47 5.75 -14.00
C ARG A 506 10.74 6.18 -14.72
N THR A 507 11.89 5.72 -14.26
CA THR A 507 13.16 5.95 -14.98
C THR A 507 13.22 5.07 -16.22
N LEU A 508 13.83 5.61 -17.29
CA LEU A 508 14.05 4.95 -18.57
C LEU A 508 15.53 4.58 -18.70
N GLU A 509 16.42 5.54 -18.47
CA GLU A 509 17.87 5.37 -18.54
C GLU A 509 18.55 5.91 -17.27
N PRO A 510 19.63 5.27 -16.77
CA PRO A 510 20.32 4.10 -17.34
C PRO A 510 19.68 2.74 -17.02
N ARG A 511 18.72 2.70 -16.09
CA ARG A 511 17.96 1.50 -15.75
C ARG A 511 16.53 1.87 -15.37
N VAL A 512 15.62 0.93 -15.55
CA VAL A 512 14.21 1.12 -15.19
C VAL A 512 14.04 0.95 -13.69
N MET A 513 13.45 1.95 -13.06
CA MET A 513 13.13 2.00 -11.64
C MET A 513 11.85 2.81 -11.49
N ASN A 514 10.99 2.37 -10.59
CA ASN A 514 9.77 3.06 -10.24
C ASN A 514 9.95 3.73 -8.88
N LEU A 515 9.41 4.93 -8.73
CA LEU A 515 9.37 5.61 -7.45
C LEU A 515 8.10 6.45 -7.38
N ARG A 516 7.52 6.51 -6.18
CA ARG A 516 6.37 7.37 -5.88
C ARG A 516 6.78 8.48 -4.92
N THR A 517 6.27 9.68 -5.16
CA THR A 517 6.35 10.78 -4.19
C THR A 517 5.38 10.53 -3.04
N THR A 518 5.37 11.40 -2.03
CA THR A 518 4.30 11.41 -1.03
C THR A 518 2.99 11.89 -1.64
N SER A 519 1.86 11.40 -1.12
CA SER A 519 0.54 12.01 -1.37
C SER A 519 0.50 13.41 -0.75
N LEU A 520 -0.34 14.28 -1.32
CA LEU A 520 -0.52 15.65 -0.80
C LEU A 520 -1.92 15.82 -0.21
N LEU A 521 -2.06 16.75 0.72
CA LEU A 521 -3.35 17.08 1.34
C LEU A 521 -3.81 18.46 0.86
N LEU A 522 -4.86 18.50 0.05
CA LEU A 522 -5.42 19.71 -0.54
C LEU A 522 -6.58 20.23 0.31
N TYR A 523 -6.44 21.46 0.79
CA TYR A 523 -7.53 22.19 1.43
C TYR A 523 -8.35 22.95 0.39
N LEU A 524 -9.66 22.69 0.40
CA LEU A 524 -10.68 23.38 -0.40
C LEU A 524 -11.55 24.26 0.51
N PRO A 525 -12.13 25.35 0.00
CA PRO A 525 -13.03 26.20 0.77
C PRO A 525 -14.25 25.39 1.22
N THR A 526 -14.43 25.17 2.52
CA THR A 526 -15.57 24.43 3.07
C THR A 526 -16.81 25.32 3.14
N PRO A 527 -17.98 24.89 2.63
CA PRO A 527 -19.22 25.64 2.80
C PRO A 527 -19.68 25.62 4.26
N ASP A 528 -20.60 26.53 4.63
CA ASP A 528 -21.26 26.47 5.93
C ASP A 528 -22.24 25.29 6.00
N PHE A 529 -21.77 24.18 6.60
CA PHE A 529 -22.59 22.97 6.80
C PHE A 529 -23.73 23.17 7.82
N SER A 530 -23.71 24.24 8.62
CA SER A 530 -24.76 24.51 9.60
C SER A 530 -26.00 25.15 8.98
N MET A 531 -25.86 25.85 7.84
CA MET A 531 -26.98 26.55 7.21
C MET A 531 -28.12 25.60 6.80
N PRO A 532 -27.89 24.45 6.13
CA PRO A 532 -28.96 23.50 5.83
C PRO A 532 -29.65 22.98 7.09
N TYR A 533 -28.89 22.69 8.15
CA TYR A 533 -29.43 22.23 9.43
C TYR A 533 -30.34 23.29 10.08
N ASN A 534 -29.90 24.55 10.11
CA ASN A 534 -30.67 25.66 10.63
C ASN A 534 -31.99 25.85 9.85
N VAL A 535 -31.94 25.74 8.52
CA VAL A 535 -33.13 25.84 7.66
C VAL A 535 -34.07 24.65 7.87
N ILE A 536 -33.55 23.42 7.96
CA ILE A 536 -34.36 22.22 8.22
C ILE A 536 -35.04 22.32 9.58
N ILE A 537 -34.32 22.72 10.63
CA ILE A 537 -34.92 22.91 11.96
C ILE A 537 -36.01 23.98 11.92
N PHE A 538 -35.72 25.14 11.32
CA PHE A 538 -36.67 26.24 11.27
C PHE A 538 -37.95 25.85 10.52
N THR A 539 -37.82 25.28 9.33
CA THR A 539 -38.95 24.84 8.49
C THR A 539 -39.73 23.70 9.13
N SER A 540 -39.05 22.70 9.70
CA SER A 540 -39.71 21.58 10.39
C SER A 540 -40.44 22.05 11.64
N THR A 541 -39.88 22.99 12.40
CA THR A 541 -40.53 23.59 13.57
C THR A 541 -41.76 24.39 13.15
N ALA A 542 -41.67 25.20 12.09
CA ALA A 542 -42.80 25.95 11.57
C ALA A 542 -43.94 25.03 11.09
N ILE A 543 -43.61 23.96 10.36
CA ILE A 543 -44.57 22.95 9.91
C ILE A 543 -45.19 22.22 11.11
N ALA A 544 -44.38 21.82 12.10
CA ALA A 544 -44.87 21.15 13.30
C ALA A 544 -45.82 22.03 14.12
N LEU A 545 -45.52 23.32 14.25
CA LEU A 545 -46.40 24.29 14.92
C LEU A 545 -47.69 24.55 14.14
N ALA A 546 -47.60 24.70 12.82
CA ALA A 546 -48.77 24.91 11.97
C ALA A 546 -49.70 23.68 11.97
N PHE A 547 -49.12 22.49 11.74
CA PHE A 547 -49.87 21.23 11.74
C PHE A 547 -50.41 20.92 13.14
N GLY A 548 -49.60 21.04 14.19
CA GLY A 548 -50.03 20.82 15.57
C GLY A 548 -51.12 21.81 16.01
N GLY A 549 -51.02 23.07 15.56
CA GLY A 549 -52.06 24.09 15.77
C GLY A 549 -53.37 23.73 15.07
N LEU A 550 -53.32 23.41 13.78
CA LEU A 550 -54.48 23.02 12.99
C LEU A 550 -55.13 21.73 13.52
N TYR A 551 -54.32 20.72 13.83
CA TYR A 551 -54.77 19.46 14.40
C TYR A 551 -55.44 19.68 15.76
N ASN A 552 -54.88 20.52 16.62
CA ASN A 552 -55.52 20.90 17.87
C ASN A 552 -56.86 21.61 17.63
N ILE A 553 -56.97 22.52 16.68
CA ILE A 553 -58.25 23.18 16.38
C ILE A 553 -59.30 22.18 15.88
N LEU A 554 -58.90 21.24 15.02
CA LEU A 554 -59.79 20.26 14.41
C LEU A 554 -60.25 19.16 15.38
N VAL A 555 -59.37 18.71 16.28
CA VAL A 555 -59.62 17.55 17.15
C VAL A 555 -60.04 17.95 18.56
N ARG A 556 -59.61 19.11 19.06
CA ARG A 556 -59.89 19.52 20.43
C ARG A 556 -61.33 19.99 20.55
N ARG A 557 -62.12 19.30 21.38
CA ARG A 557 -63.50 19.67 21.68
C ARG A 557 -63.53 21.04 22.37
N LEU A 558 -64.00 22.06 21.66
CA LEU A 558 -64.27 23.38 22.21
C LEU A 558 -65.54 23.29 23.06
N VAL A 559 -65.40 23.41 24.38
CA VAL A 559 -66.50 23.39 25.34
C VAL A 559 -66.81 24.84 25.73
N GLY A 560 -68.08 25.24 25.65
CA GLY A 560 -68.51 26.58 26.06
C GLY A 560 -68.20 26.84 27.54
N ALA A 561 -67.97 28.10 27.93
CA ALA A 561 -67.72 28.45 29.34
C ALA A 561 -68.85 27.98 30.28
N ASP A 562 -70.06 27.88 29.73
CA ASP A 562 -71.30 27.44 30.35
C ASP A 562 -71.33 25.91 30.57
N GLU A 563 -70.71 25.14 29.68
CA GLU A 563 -70.52 23.68 29.78
C GLU A 563 -69.30 23.31 30.65
N ALA A 564 -68.28 24.16 30.72
CA ALA A 564 -67.13 24.01 31.62
C ALA A 564 -67.52 24.14 33.12
N ALA A 565 -68.74 24.56 33.41
CA ALA A 565 -69.29 24.62 34.77
C ALA A 565 -69.62 23.25 35.38
N GLY A 566 -69.47 22.16 34.63
CA GLY A 566 -69.61 20.78 35.10
C GLY A 566 -68.27 20.05 35.22
N SER A 567 -67.71 20.02 36.43
CA SER A 567 -66.68 19.07 36.87
C SER A 567 -65.22 19.32 36.46
N ALA A 568 -64.57 20.33 37.08
CA ALA A 568 -63.17 20.26 37.56
C ALA A 568 -62.66 21.55 38.23
N GLY A 569 -63.28 22.72 38.02
CA GLY A 569 -62.70 24.02 38.44
C GLY A 569 -63.24 24.66 39.73
N LYS A 570 -64.39 24.20 40.27
CA LYS A 570 -65.07 24.92 41.39
C LYS A 570 -64.76 24.38 42.79
N TRP A 571 -64.04 23.27 42.94
CA TRP A 571 -63.82 22.65 44.25
C TRP A 571 -62.64 23.26 45.05
N ASN A 572 -61.71 23.98 44.41
CA ASN A 572 -60.51 24.49 45.10
C ASN A 572 -60.50 25.98 45.46
N ILE A 573 -61.33 26.83 44.86
CA ILE A 573 -61.29 28.29 45.14
C ILE A 573 -62.11 28.67 46.38
N ARG A 574 -63.26 28.00 46.63
CA ARG A 574 -64.08 28.27 47.82
C ARG A 574 -63.43 27.79 49.12
N SER A 575 -62.61 26.73 49.08
CA SER A 575 -61.88 26.25 50.27
C SER A 575 -60.69 27.16 50.61
N LEU A 576 -60.03 27.74 49.60
CA LEU A 576 -58.93 28.68 49.76
C LEU A 576 -59.39 30.03 50.32
N LEU A 577 -60.53 30.56 49.83
CA LEU A 577 -61.14 31.78 50.36
C LEU A 577 -61.63 31.62 51.81
N LYS A 578 -62.21 30.46 52.17
CA LYS A 578 -62.57 30.17 53.57
C LYS A 578 -61.35 30.05 54.49
N LYS A 579 -60.19 29.62 54.00
CA LYS A 579 -58.94 29.60 54.78
C LYS A 579 -58.33 30.98 54.98
N LEU A 580 -58.47 31.89 54.00
CA LEU A 580 -57.96 33.26 54.11
C LEU A 580 -58.83 34.15 55.00
N LEU A 581 -60.16 33.99 54.97
CA LEU A 581 -61.08 34.76 55.82
C LEU A 581 -61.15 34.28 57.29
N LYS A 582 -60.62 33.09 57.61
CA LYS A 582 -60.49 32.60 58.99
C LYS A 582 -59.19 33.02 59.67
N ARG A 583 -58.36 33.83 59.00
CA ARG A 583 -57.08 34.31 59.50
C ARG A 583 -57.13 35.84 59.60
N ASN A 584 -58.07 36.32 60.41
CA ASN A 584 -58.03 37.58 61.14
C ASN A 584 -58.49 37.30 62.56
#